data_AF-A0A2H6IXY0-F1
#
_entry.id   AF-A0A2H6IXY0-F1
#
_cell.length_a   1.000
_cell.length_b   1.000
_cell.length_c   1.000
_cell.angle_alpha   90.00
_cell.angle_beta   90.00
_cell.angle_gamma   90.00
#
_symmetry.space_group_name_H-M   'P 1'
#
loop_
_entity.id
_entity.type
_entity.pdbx_description
1 polymer ?
#
loop_
_entity_poly.entity_id
_entity_poly.type
_entity_poly.pdbx_seq_one_letter_code
_entity_poly.pdbx_strand_id
1 'polypeptide(L)'
;MSALKQFVRVLDKTQWMPADELAAYQRKPLGKILRHAYETVPFYRDRLAVLFSMDGSIDWDRWAEVPFITRNGMLSPVKFERQRKMRSEGV
;
A
#
# COMPACT_ATOMS: atom_id res chain seq x y z
N MET A 1 12.42 22.43 10.54
CA MET A 1 12.46 22.55 9.05
C MET A 1 11.06 22.34 8.51
N SER A 2 10.62 23.10 7.49
CA SER A 2 9.29 22.93 6.87
C SER A 2 9.13 21.55 6.22
N ALA A 3 7.93 20.97 6.31
CA ALA A 3 7.57 19.67 5.72
C ALA A 3 7.81 19.61 4.20
N LEU A 4 7.59 20.73 3.50
CA LEU A 4 7.88 20.85 2.06
C LEU A 4 9.37 20.62 1.76
N LYS A 5 10.26 21.21 2.56
CA LYS A 5 11.72 21.04 2.38
C LYS A 5 12.15 19.60 2.63
N GLN A 6 11.48 18.89 3.54
CA GLN A 6 11.75 17.48 3.78
C GLN A 6 11.25 16.60 2.63
N PHE A 7 10.06 16.90 2.10
CA PHE A 7 9.50 16.20 0.95
C PHE A 7 10.37 16.36 -0.30
N VAL A 8 10.79 17.58 -0.64
CA VAL A 8 11.68 17.83 -1.78
C VAL A 8 12.98 17.02 -1.67
N ARG A 9 13.62 17.00 -0.50
CA ARG A 9 14.84 16.19 -0.29
C ARG A 9 14.63 14.69 -0.44
N VAL A 10 13.43 14.18 -0.16
CA VAL A 10 13.11 12.77 -0.41
C VAL A 10 13.00 12.55 -1.91
N LEU A 11 12.26 13.40 -2.62
CA LEU A 11 12.13 13.31 -4.08
C LEU A 11 13.47 13.40 -4.81
N ASP A 12 14.35 14.32 -4.43
CA ASP A 12 15.69 14.45 -5.01
C ASP A 12 16.48 13.14 -4.98
N LYS A 13 16.23 12.29 -3.97
CA LYS A 13 16.85 10.99 -3.82
C LYS A 13 16.09 9.88 -4.53
N THR A 14 14.77 9.89 -4.49
CA THR A 14 13.95 8.73 -4.88
C THR A 14 13.39 8.80 -6.29
N GLN A 15 13.21 10.00 -6.86
CA GLN A 15 12.51 10.16 -8.14
C GLN A 15 13.23 9.54 -9.35
N TRP A 16 14.54 9.33 -9.21
CA TRP A 16 15.41 8.74 -10.23
C TRP A 16 15.81 7.29 -9.92
N MET A 17 15.30 6.71 -8.84
CA MET A 17 15.62 5.34 -8.47
C MET A 17 15.04 4.35 -9.49
N PRO A 18 15.77 3.28 -9.82
CA PRO A 18 15.21 2.09 -10.44
C PRO A 18 14.00 1.56 -9.65
N ALA A 19 13.08 0.88 -10.34
CA ALA A 19 11.81 0.47 -9.74
C ALA A 19 11.97 -0.48 -8.55
N ASP A 20 12.93 -1.39 -8.61
CA ASP A 20 13.29 -2.33 -7.54
C ASP A 20 13.90 -1.62 -6.33
N GLU A 21 14.80 -0.67 -6.55
CA GLU A 21 15.37 0.17 -5.49
C GLU A 21 14.30 1.04 -4.82
N LEU A 22 13.40 1.63 -5.61
CA LEU A 22 12.30 2.43 -5.11
C LEU A 22 11.32 1.56 -4.29
N ALA A 23 11.03 0.35 -4.75
CA ALA A 23 10.22 -0.61 -4.01
C ALA A 23 10.87 -0.98 -2.67
N ALA A 24 12.16 -1.30 -2.67
CA ALA A 24 12.91 -1.59 -1.44
C ALA A 24 12.91 -0.41 -0.47
N TYR A 25 13.06 0.81 -0.98
CA TYR A 25 12.96 2.05 -0.19
C TYR A 25 11.58 2.20 0.46
N GLN A 26 10.51 2.01 -0.31
CA GLN A 26 9.11 2.14 0.15
C GLN A 26 8.68 1.04 1.12
N ARG A 27 9.21 -0.18 0.97
CA ARG A 27 8.90 -1.34 1.83
C ARG A 27 9.26 -1.09 3.30
N LYS A 28 10.30 -0.31 3.60
CA LYS A 28 10.71 0.01 4.99
C LYS A 28 9.63 0.77 5.79
N PRO A 29 9.17 1.96 5.36
CA PRO A 29 8.09 2.66 6.05
C PRO A 29 6.76 1.89 5.95
N LEU A 30 6.49 1.26 4.80
CA LEU A 30 5.26 0.49 4.60
C LEU A 30 5.15 -0.68 5.58
N GLY A 31 6.24 -1.40 5.84
CA GLY A 31 6.25 -2.51 6.79
C GLY A 31 5.87 -2.10 8.22
N LYS A 32 6.24 -0.89 8.65
CA LYS A 32 5.82 -0.34 9.96
C LYS A 32 4.31 -0.09 10.00
N ILE A 33 3.77 0.49 8.94
CA ILE A 33 2.33 0.79 8.82
C ILE A 33 1.53 -0.51 8.82
N LEU A 34 1.96 -1.50 8.04
CA LEU A 34 1.28 -2.80 7.93
C LEU A 34 1.26 -3.54 9.27
N ARG A 35 2.40 -3.59 9.96
CA ARG A 35 2.51 -4.24 11.26
C ARG A 35 1.60 -3.58 12.30
N HIS A 36 1.64 -2.25 12.37
CA HIS A 36 0.76 -1.50 13.24
C HIS A 36 -0.72 -1.78 12.92
N ALA A 37 -1.12 -1.68 11.66
CA ALA A 37 -2.51 -1.92 11.25
C ALA A 37 -2.97 -3.35 11.57
N TYR A 38 -2.12 -4.35 11.34
CA TYR A 38 -2.40 -5.75 11.64
C TYR A 38 -2.60 -6.00 13.15
N GLU A 39 -1.76 -5.40 13.98
CA GLU A 39 -1.78 -5.60 15.43
C GLU A 39 -2.92 -4.83 16.11
N THR A 40 -3.16 -3.57 15.71
CA THR A 40 -4.00 -2.63 16.46
C THR A 40 -5.39 -2.41 15.89
N VAL A 41 -5.62 -2.72 14.61
CA VAL A 41 -6.90 -2.42 13.95
C VAL A 41 -7.64 -3.71 13.58
N PRO A 42 -8.74 -4.04 14.28
CA PRO A 42 -9.49 -5.29 14.05
C PRO A 42 -9.91 -5.49 12.59
N PHE A 43 -10.27 -4.40 11.89
CA PHE A 43 -10.64 -4.46 10.47
C PHE A 43 -9.51 -5.01 9.58
N TYR A 44 -8.25 -4.73 9.89
CA TYR A 44 -7.12 -5.13 9.04
C TYR A 44 -6.49 -6.47 9.42
N ARG A 45 -6.76 -7.00 10.62
CA ARG A 45 -6.12 -8.22 11.13
C ARG A 45 -6.21 -9.39 10.15
N ASP A 46 -7.41 -9.84 9.82
CA ASP A 46 -7.60 -10.99 8.94
C ASP A 46 -7.22 -10.67 7.49
N ARG A 47 -7.37 -9.40 7.09
CA ARG A 47 -7.12 -8.93 5.71
C ARG A 47 -5.63 -8.85 5.39
N LEU A 48 -4.79 -8.54 6.38
CA LEU A 48 -3.34 -8.45 6.22
C LEU A 48 -2.62 -9.73 6.63
N ALA A 49 -3.29 -10.68 7.31
CA ALA A 49 -2.70 -11.94 7.77
C ALA A 49 -1.96 -12.69 6.65
N VAL A 50 -2.46 -12.60 5.41
CA VAL A 50 -1.86 -13.20 4.21
C VAL A 50 -0.41 -12.76 3.96
N LEU A 51 -0.05 -11.56 4.41
CA LEU A 51 1.28 -10.99 4.23
C LEU A 51 2.27 -11.41 5.31
N PHE A 52 1.81 -11.93 6.45
CA PHE A 52 2.69 -12.21 7.58
C PHE A 52 3.02 -13.70 7.64
N SER A 53 4.31 -13.99 7.52
CA SER A 53 4.86 -15.33 7.77
C SER A 53 4.83 -15.67 9.26
N MET A 54 5.02 -16.96 9.59
CA MET A 54 5.02 -17.42 10.99
C MET A 54 6.13 -16.77 11.84
N ASP A 55 7.22 -16.34 11.21
CA ASP A 55 8.32 -15.60 11.86
C ASP A 55 8.04 -14.09 11.99
N GLY A 56 6.87 -13.63 11.56
CA GLY A 56 6.47 -12.22 11.60
C GLY A 56 7.12 -11.35 10.52
N SER A 57 7.84 -11.94 9.56
CA SER A 57 8.31 -11.25 8.35
C SER A 57 7.14 -10.95 7.40
N ILE A 58 7.34 -9.95 6.54
CA ILE A 58 6.35 -9.56 5.52
C ILE A 58 6.75 -10.22 4.19
N ASP A 59 5.86 -11.05 3.67
CA ASP A 59 5.95 -11.61 2.32
C ASP A 59 5.41 -10.59 1.30
N TRP A 60 6.33 -9.92 0.61
CA TRP A 60 6.01 -8.89 -0.36
C TRP A 60 5.51 -9.43 -1.69
N ASP A 61 5.75 -10.72 -1.99
CA ASP A 61 5.31 -11.33 -3.24
C ASP A 61 3.80 -11.62 -3.20
N ARG A 62 3.26 -11.76 -1.99
CA ARG A 62 1.82 -11.92 -1.71
C ARG A 62 1.06 -10.59 -1.62
N TRP A 63 1.71 -9.46 -1.93
CA TRP A 63 1.07 -8.14 -1.90
C TRP A 63 -0.22 -8.08 -2.73
N ALA A 64 -0.25 -8.79 -3.85
CA ALA A 64 -1.42 -8.84 -4.74
C ALA A 64 -2.63 -9.56 -4.13
N GLU A 65 -2.46 -10.32 -3.04
CA GLU A 65 -3.54 -11.03 -2.34
C GLU A 65 -4.25 -10.13 -1.30
N VAL A 66 -3.68 -8.97 -0.98
CA VAL A 66 -4.32 -8.02 -0.07
C VAL A 66 -5.61 -7.51 -0.70
N PRO A 67 -6.77 -7.65 -0.03
CA PRO A 67 -8.03 -7.29 -0.64
C PRO A 67 -8.17 -5.78 -0.74
N PHE A 68 -8.66 -5.30 -1.89
CA PHE A 68 -8.95 -3.88 -2.08
C PHE A 68 -10.10 -3.44 -1.18
N ILE A 69 -9.93 -2.30 -0.53
CA ILE A 69 -10.94 -1.71 0.36
C ILE A 69 -11.64 -0.59 -0.37
N THR A 70 -12.97 -0.64 -0.37
CA THR A 70 -13.81 0.44 -0.87
C THR A 70 -14.13 1.44 0.25
N ARG A 71 -14.64 2.63 -0.12
CA ARG A 71 -15.08 3.66 0.84
C ARG A 71 -16.05 3.12 1.90
N ASN A 72 -16.86 2.11 1.56
CA ASN A 72 -17.86 1.54 2.47
C ASN A 72 -17.31 0.38 3.31
N GLY A 73 -15.99 0.15 3.32
CA GLY A 73 -15.37 -0.95 4.07
C GLY A 73 -15.61 -2.35 3.46
N MET A 74 -16.25 -2.41 2.30
CA MET A 74 -16.48 -3.66 1.56
C MET A 74 -15.20 -4.05 0.80
N LEU A 75 -14.91 -5.36 0.80
CA LEU A 75 -13.86 -5.93 -0.03
C LEU A 75 -14.31 -5.90 -1.49
N SER A 76 -13.52 -5.26 -2.35
CA SER A 76 -13.80 -5.27 -3.80
C SER A 76 -13.24 -6.56 -4.41
N PRO A 77 -14.08 -7.41 -5.04
CA PRO A 77 -13.60 -8.54 -5.84
C PRO A 77 -12.94 -8.09 -7.15
N VAL A 78 -13.04 -6.80 -7.49
CA VAL A 78 -12.55 -6.23 -8.75
C VAL A 78 -11.24 -5.50 -8.48
N LYS A 79 -10.14 -5.99 -9.07
CA LYS A 79 -8.96 -5.15 -9.40
C LYS A 79 -9.52 -3.94 -10.14
N PHE A 80 -9.34 -2.73 -9.62
CA PHE A 80 -10.01 -1.49 -10.08
C PHE A 80 -9.92 -1.24 -11.61
N GLU A 81 -10.77 -1.90 -12.40
CA GLU A 81 -10.97 -1.62 -13.84
C GLU A 81 -12.10 -0.62 -14.09
N ARG A 82 -12.79 -0.14 -13.04
CA ARG A 82 -14.04 0.63 -13.15
C ARG A 82 -13.97 2.14 -12.88
N GLN A 83 -12.80 2.77 -12.78
CA GLN A 83 -12.76 4.24 -12.64
C GLN A 83 -12.52 5.02 -13.95
N ARG A 84 -12.11 4.38 -15.06
CA ARG A 84 -12.01 5.06 -16.37
C ARG A 84 -13.32 5.05 -17.15
N LYS A 85 -14.13 3.98 -17.06
CA LYS A 85 -15.34 3.84 -17.90
C LYS A 85 -16.55 4.68 -17.45
N MET A 86 -16.70 4.97 -16.15
CA MET A 86 -17.79 5.82 -15.64
C MET A 86 -17.58 7.33 -15.88
N ARG A 87 -16.35 7.76 -16.23
CA ARG A 87 -16.06 9.17 -16.58
C ARG A 87 -16.04 9.42 -18.09
N SER A 88 -16.06 8.38 -18.92
CA SER A 88 -16.10 8.49 -20.39
C SER A 88 -17.50 8.32 -20.98
N GLU A 89 -18.49 7.93 -20.16
CA GLU A 89 -19.89 7.78 -20.55
C GLU A 89 -20.78 8.55 -19.55
N GLY A 90 -20.70 9.88 -19.55
CA GLY A 90 -21.53 10.69 -18.65
C GLY A 90 -21.16 12.17 -18.58
N VAL A 91 -21.80 12.93 -19.47
CA VAL A 91 -21.87 14.40 -19.63
C VAL A 91 -20.71 15.06 -20.35
#